data_AF-A0A954A8M2-F1
#
_entry.id   AF-A0A954A8M2-F1
#
_cell.length_a   1.000
_cell.length_b   1.000
_cell.length_c   1.000
_cell.angle_alpha   90.00
_cell.angle_beta   90.00
_cell.angle_gamma   90.00
#
_symmetry.space_group_name_H-M   'P 1'
#
loop_
_entity.id
_entity.type
_entity.pdbx_description
1 polymer ?
#
loop_
_entity_poly.entity_id
_entity_poly.type
_entity_poly.pdbx_seq_one_letter_code
_entity_poly.pdbx_strand_id
1 'polypeptide(L)'
;MKTLRSHVLGRWHEAADGFVEIENPCTEAKIARVSSSGIDFGAVAEFARKSGRAALAERTFAQRGELLMAASKALHAHRDELIELSLLNTGATRKDAKFDLDGASGTLAFY
;
A
#
# COMPACT_ATOMS: atom_id res chain seq x y z
N MET A 1 11.45 3.14 -16.30
CA MET A 1 10.22 3.55 -15.58
C MET A 1 9.54 2.31 -15.03
N LYS A 2 9.29 2.23 -13.71
CA LYS A 2 8.72 1.04 -13.04
C LYS A 2 7.22 0.92 -13.34
N THR A 3 6.73 -0.27 -13.70
CA THR A 3 5.29 -0.54 -13.82
C THR A 3 4.78 -1.05 -12.47
N LEU A 4 3.83 -0.34 -11.87
CA LEU A 4 3.20 -0.77 -10.63
C LEU A 4 2.07 -1.78 -10.92
N ARG A 5 2.03 -2.83 -10.10
CA ARG A 5 1.01 -3.89 -10.15
C ARG A 5 0.01 -3.68 -9.03
N SER A 6 -1.25 -4.09 -9.23
CA SER A 6 -2.27 -4.07 -8.18
C SER A 6 -2.40 -5.46 -7.56
N HIS A 7 -2.44 -5.57 -6.23
CA HIS A 7 -2.71 -6.85 -5.57
C HIS A 7 -4.21 -7.00 -5.29
N VAL A 8 -4.90 -7.78 -6.13
CA VAL A 8 -6.36 -7.97 -6.09
C VAL A 8 -6.71 -9.45 -6.25
N LEU A 9 -7.83 -9.89 -5.67
CA LEU A 9 -8.27 -11.30 -5.75
C LEU A 9 -7.20 -12.31 -5.28
N GLY A 10 -6.36 -11.91 -4.32
CA GLY A 10 -5.27 -12.74 -3.79
C GLY A 10 -4.07 -12.92 -4.72
N ARG A 11 -3.93 -12.10 -5.78
CA ARG A 11 -2.82 -12.18 -6.74
C ARG A 11 -2.37 -10.81 -7.22
N TRP A 12 -1.18 -10.75 -7.79
CA TRP A 12 -0.71 -9.58 -8.51
C TRP A 12 -1.33 -9.51 -9.91
N HIS A 13 -1.93 -8.36 -10.23
CA HIS A 13 -2.44 -8.00 -11.54
C HIS A 13 -1.53 -6.95 -12.17
N GLU A 14 -1.10 -7.19 -13.42
CA GLU A 14 -0.37 -6.24 -14.24
C GLU A 14 -1.26 -5.83 -15.42
N ALA A 15 -1.51 -4.54 -15.58
CA ALA A 15 -2.35 -4.02 -16.65
C ALA A 15 -1.61 -4.10 -18.00
N ALA A 16 -2.36 -4.24 -19.10
CA ALA A 16 -1.80 -4.22 -20.45
C ALA A 16 -1.73 -2.79 -21.04
N ASP A 17 -2.60 -1.89 -20.60
CA ASP A 17 -2.79 -0.56 -21.17
C ASP A 17 -3.34 0.42 -20.12
N GLY A 18 -3.72 1.63 -20.55
CA GLY A 18 -4.37 2.64 -19.70
C GLY A 18 -3.45 3.27 -18.64
N PHE A 19 -2.14 3.23 -18.88
CA PHE A 19 -1.15 3.72 -17.92
C PHE A 19 -1.18 5.23 -17.75
N VAL A 20 -1.17 5.66 -16.48
CA VAL A 20 -0.90 7.03 -16.04
C VAL A 20 0.50 7.06 -15.44
N GLU A 21 1.25 8.10 -15.77
CA GLU A 21 2.59 8.32 -15.24
C GLU A 21 2.51 8.92 -13.83
N ILE A 22 3.43 8.50 -12.96
CA ILE A 22 3.66 9.08 -11.65
C ILE A 22 4.97 9.85 -11.77
N GLU A 23 4.95 11.12 -11.38
CA GLU A 23 6.05 12.06 -11.56
C GLU A 23 6.52 12.59 -10.20
N ASN A 24 7.81 12.88 -10.10
CA ASN A 24 8.36 13.61 -8.97
C ASN A 24 7.94 15.09 -9.09
N PRO A 25 7.20 15.66 -8.12
CA PRO A 25 6.66 17.00 -8.24
C PRO A 25 7.71 18.12 -8.15
N CYS A 26 8.93 17.84 -7.69
CA CYS A 26 10.01 18.81 -7.61
C CYS A 26 10.89 18.85 -8.86
N THR A 27 10.87 17.81 -9.69
CA THR A 27 11.78 17.66 -10.84
C THR A 27 11.09 17.26 -12.14
N GLU A 28 9.80 16.94 -12.09
CA GLU A 28 8.99 16.42 -13.22
C GLU A 28 9.51 15.07 -13.76
N ALA A 29 10.47 14.44 -13.06
CA ALA A 29 11.00 13.16 -13.47
C ALA A 29 9.96 12.05 -13.30
N LYS A 30 9.76 11.24 -14.35
CA LYS A 30 8.85 10.09 -14.34
C LYS A 30 9.41 8.97 -13.47
N ILE A 31 8.73 8.66 -12.37
CA ILE A 31 9.20 7.67 -11.38
C ILE A 31 8.59 6.29 -11.60
N ALA A 32 7.31 6.24 -12.01
CA ALA A 32 6.59 5.00 -12.26
C ALA A 32 5.42 5.22 -13.22
N ARG A 33 4.75 4.13 -13.60
CA ARG A 33 3.44 4.17 -14.24
C ARG A 33 2.50 3.18 -13.54
N VAL A 34 1.21 3.50 -13.50
CA VAL A 34 0.17 2.67 -12.89
C VAL A 34 -1.06 2.62 -13.77
N SER A 35 -1.77 1.51 -13.75
CA SER A 35 -3.07 1.34 -14.42
C SER A 35 -3.89 0.31 -13.66
N SER A 36 -5.20 0.52 -13.64
CA SER A 36 -6.19 -0.43 -13.16
C SER A 36 -6.95 -1.14 -14.29
N SER A 37 -6.53 -0.94 -15.55
CA SER A 37 -7.16 -1.58 -16.71
C SER A 37 -7.19 -3.10 -16.55
N GLY A 38 -8.33 -3.70 -16.91
CA GLY A 38 -8.58 -5.13 -16.78
C GLY A 38 -8.95 -5.62 -15.36
N ILE A 39 -9.05 -4.73 -14.35
CA ILE A 39 -9.54 -5.11 -13.02
C ILE A 39 -11.07 -5.12 -13.00
N ASP A 40 -11.66 -6.28 -12.69
CA ASP A 40 -13.08 -6.38 -12.33
C ASP A 40 -13.30 -6.00 -10.86
N PHE A 41 -13.67 -4.74 -10.63
CA PHE A 41 -13.92 -4.24 -9.27
C PHE A 41 -15.11 -4.90 -8.57
N GLY A 42 -16.08 -5.43 -9.32
CA GLY A 42 -17.20 -6.18 -8.77
C GLY A 42 -16.69 -7.48 -8.13
N ALA A 43 -15.89 -8.23 -8.87
CA ALA A 43 -15.22 -9.43 -8.37
C ALA A 43 -14.28 -9.13 -7.19
N VAL A 44 -13.53 -8.01 -7.23
CA VAL A 44 -12.66 -7.59 -6.11
C VAL A 44 -13.47 -7.39 -4.83
N ALA A 45 -14.58 -6.66 -4.91
CA ALA A 45 -15.43 -6.40 -3.76
C ALA A 45 -16.10 -7.69 -3.25
N GLU A 46 -16.52 -8.58 -4.16
CA GLU A 46 -17.06 -9.89 -3.81
C GLU A 46 -16.04 -10.77 -3.08
N PHE A 47 -14.81 -10.87 -3.59
CA PHE A 47 -13.73 -11.62 -2.97
C PHE A 47 -13.40 -11.09 -1.57
N ALA A 48 -13.31 -9.76 -1.41
CA ALA A 48 -13.07 -9.15 -0.11
C ALA A 48 -14.18 -9.50 0.90
N ARG A 49 -15.45 -9.48 0.48
CA ARG A 49 -16.60 -9.82 1.33
C ARG A 49 -16.76 -11.30 1.63
N LYS A 50 -16.46 -12.19 0.68
CA LYS A 50 -16.65 -13.63 0.84
C LYS A 50 -15.42 -14.29 1.48
N SER A 51 -14.24 -14.03 0.96
CA SER A 51 -12.99 -14.68 1.40
C SER A 51 -12.26 -13.87 2.47
N GLY A 52 -12.04 -12.57 2.22
CA GLY A 52 -11.30 -11.70 3.14
C GLY A 52 -11.98 -11.57 4.50
N ARG A 53 -13.29 -11.28 4.50
CA ARG A 53 -14.09 -11.18 5.73
C ARG A 53 -14.15 -12.49 6.49
N ALA A 54 -14.36 -13.62 5.82
CA ALA A 54 -14.43 -14.93 6.46
C ALA A 54 -13.10 -15.26 7.18
N ALA A 55 -11.97 -15.10 6.50
CA ALA A 55 -10.65 -15.36 7.08
C ALA A 55 -10.32 -14.46 8.30
N LEU A 56 -10.80 -13.22 8.32
CA LEU A 56 -10.66 -12.33 9.48
C LEU A 56 -11.65 -12.64 10.61
N ALA A 57 -12.85 -13.14 10.27
CA ALA A 57 -13.88 -13.50 11.23
C ALA A 57 -13.55 -14.77 12.02
N GLU A 58 -12.78 -15.67 11.44
CA GLU A 58 -12.25 -16.87 12.11
C GLU A 58 -11.23 -16.56 13.22
N ARG A 59 -10.69 -15.32 13.24
CA ARG A 59 -9.72 -14.88 14.24
C ARG A 59 -10.41 -14.20 15.42
N THR A 60 -9.84 -14.33 16.61
CA THR A 60 -10.25 -13.53 17.77
C THR A 60 -9.81 -12.08 17.63
N PHE A 61 -10.33 -11.18 18.47
CA PHE A 61 -9.84 -9.80 18.53
C PHE A 61 -8.35 -9.73 18.85
N ALA A 62 -7.87 -10.54 19.80
CA ALA A 62 -6.44 -10.60 20.15
C ALA A 62 -5.58 -11.03 18.97
N GLN A 63 -5.98 -12.07 18.23
CA GLN A 63 -5.27 -12.54 17.04
C GLN A 63 -5.29 -11.49 15.90
N ARG A 64 -6.34 -10.68 15.80
CA ARG A 64 -6.34 -9.56 14.85
C ARG A 64 -5.42 -8.42 15.31
N GLY A 65 -5.34 -8.14 16.61
CA GLY A 65 -4.36 -7.21 17.18
C GLY A 65 -2.91 -7.66 16.92
N GLU A 66 -2.62 -8.97 16.99
CA GLU A 66 -1.31 -9.52 16.61
C GLU A 66 -0.97 -9.25 15.13
N LEU A 67 -1.96 -9.32 14.23
CA LEU A 67 -1.77 -8.97 12.82
C LEU A 67 -1.50 -7.47 12.63
N LEU A 68 -2.18 -6.60 13.37
CA LEU A 68 -1.92 -5.14 13.34
C LEU A 68 -0.51 -4.81 13.84
N MET A 69 -0.10 -5.42 14.96
CA MET A 69 1.26 -5.32 15.48
C MET A 69 2.30 -5.85 14.48
N ALA A 70 2.03 -6.97 13.80
CA ALA A 70 2.91 -7.49 12.75
C ALA A 70 3.01 -6.54 11.55
N ALA A 71 1.90 -5.93 11.12
CA ALA A 71 1.89 -4.92 10.06
C ALA A 71 2.69 -3.67 10.46
N SER A 72 2.54 -3.19 11.69
CA SER A 72 3.33 -2.08 12.24
C SER A 72 4.83 -2.37 12.18
N LYS A 73 5.26 -3.56 12.65
CA LYS A 73 6.66 -3.99 12.60
C LYS A 73 7.20 -4.10 11.18
N ALA A 74 6.40 -4.63 10.25
CA ALA A 74 6.79 -4.72 8.85
C ALA A 74 7.01 -3.34 8.23
N LEU A 75 6.09 -2.38 8.45
CA LEU A 75 6.28 -1.00 7.98
C LEU A 75 7.54 -0.36 8.58
N HIS A 76 7.76 -0.53 9.89
CA HIS A 76 8.93 0.02 10.55
C HIS A 76 10.26 -0.60 10.08
N ALA A 77 10.26 -1.89 9.73
CA ALA A 77 11.44 -2.56 9.19
C ALA A 77 11.89 -2.01 7.83
N HIS A 78 10.96 -1.47 7.03
CA HIS A 78 11.22 -0.86 5.72
C HIS A 78 11.15 0.67 5.75
N ARG A 79 11.22 1.26 6.94
CA ARG A 79 10.91 2.68 7.18
C ARG A 79 11.72 3.65 6.34
N ASP A 80 13.04 3.49 6.27
CA ASP A 80 13.87 4.43 5.50
C ASP A 80 13.61 4.34 3.99
N GLU A 81 13.39 3.14 3.46
CA GLU A 81 12.98 2.95 2.06
C GLU A 81 11.65 3.66 1.76
N LEU A 82 10.67 3.51 2.65
CA LEU A 82 9.37 4.15 2.51
C LEU A 82 9.44 5.68 2.62
N ILE A 83 10.33 6.21 3.48
CA ILE A 83 10.57 7.64 3.58
C ILE A 83 11.17 8.19 2.29
N GLU A 84 12.18 7.53 1.72
CA GLU A 84 12.77 7.96 0.46
C GLU A 84 11.77 7.90 -0.70
N LEU A 85 10.89 6.90 -0.72
CA LEU A 85 9.78 6.84 -1.70
C LEU A 85 8.78 7.98 -1.50
N SER A 86 8.45 8.34 -0.27
CA SER A 86 7.57 9.48 0.03
C SER A 86 8.19 10.80 -0.46
N LEU A 87 9.49 11.01 -0.22
CA LEU A 87 10.24 12.18 -0.72
C LEU A 87 10.15 12.26 -2.25
N LEU A 88 10.46 11.14 -2.91
CA LEU A 88 10.49 11.05 -4.36
C LEU A 88 9.11 11.31 -5.01
N ASN A 89 8.04 10.81 -4.40
CA ASN A 89 6.70 10.84 -4.99
C ASN A 89 5.89 12.09 -4.59
N THR A 90 6.19 12.71 -3.46
CA THR A 90 5.36 13.80 -2.91
C THR A 90 6.10 15.14 -2.80
N GLY A 91 7.43 15.15 -2.90
CA GLY A 91 8.24 16.34 -2.64
C GLY A 91 8.30 16.74 -1.17
N ALA A 92 7.78 15.89 -0.25
CA ALA A 92 7.85 16.13 1.18
C ALA A 92 9.29 16.22 1.68
N THR A 93 9.51 16.99 2.74
CA THR A 93 10.80 16.93 3.44
C THR A 93 10.94 15.57 4.15
N ARG A 94 12.17 15.16 4.47
CA ARG A 94 12.41 13.96 5.29
C ARG A 94 11.65 13.98 6.61
N LYS A 95 11.47 15.16 7.21
CA LYS A 95 10.74 15.31 8.47
C LYS A 95 9.25 15.04 8.29
N ASP A 96 8.64 15.57 7.24
CA ASP A 96 7.21 15.40 6.97
C ASP A 96 6.90 13.95 6.57
N ALA A 97 7.69 13.36 5.67
CA ALA A 97 7.57 11.95 5.29
C ALA A 97 7.77 11.00 6.48
N LYS A 98 8.70 11.34 7.39
CA LYS A 98 8.87 10.60 8.64
C LYS A 98 7.58 10.58 9.46
N PHE A 99 6.86 11.70 9.57
CA PHE A 99 5.62 11.74 10.36
C PHE A 99 4.51 10.91 9.74
N ASP A 100 4.39 10.87 8.41
CA ASP A 100 3.45 9.98 7.72
C ASP A 100 3.72 8.50 8.05
N LEU A 101 4.98 8.07 7.93
CA LEU A 101 5.35 6.67 8.15
C LEU A 101 5.36 6.26 9.63
N ASP A 102 5.91 7.08 10.52
CA ASP A 102 5.93 6.80 11.95
C ASP A 102 4.53 6.91 12.56
N GLY A 103 3.73 7.86 12.08
CA GLY A 103 2.33 8.01 12.46
C GLY A 103 1.51 6.78 12.06
N ALA A 104 1.64 6.31 10.81
CA ALA A 104 0.95 5.11 10.34
C ALA A 104 1.38 3.85 11.14
N SER A 105 2.69 3.64 11.30
CA SER A 105 3.23 2.51 12.07
C SER A 105 2.81 2.55 13.53
N GLY A 106 2.87 3.71 14.19
CA GLY A 106 2.43 3.90 15.57
C GLY A 106 0.91 3.72 15.74
N THR A 107 0.11 4.21 14.80
CA THR A 107 -1.36 4.02 14.82
C THR A 107 -1.72 2.54 14.73
N LEU A 108 -1.05 1.77 13.87
CA LEU A 108 -1.24 0.32 13.78
C LEU A 108 -0.78 -0.43 15.04
N ALA A 109 0.24 0.06 15.74
CA ALA A 109 0.69 -0.55 16.99
C ALA A 109 -0.24 -0.25 18.17
N PHE A 110 -1.01 0.85 18.09
CA PHE A 110 -1.97 1.25 19.12
C PHE A 110 -3.28 0.45 19.06
N TYR A 111 -3.79 0.18 17.86
CA TYR A 111 -5.00 -0.63 17.64
C TYR A 111 -4.73 -2.13 17.69
#